data_AF-A0A520P7P9-F1
#
_entry.id   AF-A0A520P7P9-F1
#
_cell.length_a   1.000
_cell.length_b   1.000
_cell.length_c   1.000
_cell.angle_alpha   90.00
_cell.angle_beta   90.00
_cell.angle_gamma   90.00
#
_symmetry.space_group_name_H-M   'P 1'
#
loop_
_entity.id
_entity.type
_entity.pdbx_description
1 polymer ?
#
loop_
_entity_poly.entity_id
_entity_poly.type
_entity_poly.pdbx_seq_one_letter_code
_entity_poly.pdbx_strand_id
1 'polypeptide(L)' 'MSKAVLIFLIFIILLGIFGKLRLPSLPNLKRKSSMAQTKKCKGCGSYIFKGIDCSCKTKS' A
#
# COMPACT_ATOMS: atom_id res chain seq x y z
N MET A 1 -35.40 26.08 6.21
CA MET A 1 -34.90 24.69 6.11
C MET A 1 -34.05 24.45 4.87
N SER A 2 -34.58 24.58 3.65
CA SER A 2 -33.87 24.23 2.40
C SER A 2 -32.65 25.11 2.05
N LYS A 3 -32.65 26.38 2.45
CA LYS A 3 -31.54 27.31 2.16
C LYS A 3 -30.23 26.93 2.84
N ALA A 4 -30.30 26.45 4.09
CA ALA A 4 -29.12 25.98 4.83
C ALA A 4 -28.52 24.73 4.19
N VAL A 5 -29.37 23.79 3.76
CA VAL A 5 -28.95 22.56 3.08
C VAL A 5 -28.23 22.88 1.76
N LEU A 6 -28.75 23.86 1.01
CA LEU A 6 -28.18 24.26 -0.28
C LEU A 6 -26.80 24.92 -0.12
N ILE A 7 -26.64 25.79 0.90
CA ILE A 7 -25.35 26.41 1.24
C ILE A 7 -24.34 25.34 1.69
N PHE A 8 -24.77 24.38 2.51
CA PHE A 8 -23.92 23.31 3.00
C PHE A 8 -23.40 22.40 1.87
N LEU A 9 -24.26 22.05 0.91
CA LEU A 9 -23.87 21.26 -0.26
C LEU A 9 -22.84 21.98 -1.13
N ILE A 10 -23.05 23.27 -1.41
CA ILE A 10 -22.08 24.10 -2.15
C ILE A 10 -20.74 24.12 -1.41
N PHE A 11 -20.77 24.27 -0.08
CA PHE A 11 -19.57 24.32 0.75
C PHE A 11 -18.76 23.02 0.70
N ILE A 12 -19.41 21.85 0.80
CA ILE A 12 -18.72 20.55 0.70
C ILE A 12 -18.12 20.34 -0.69
N ILE A 13 -18.82 20.73 -1.76
CA ILE A 13 -18.29 20.63 -3.13
C ILE A 13 -17.03 21.48 -3.28
N LEU A 14 -17.05 22.73 -2.78
CA LEU A 14 -15.88 23.61 -2.78
C LEU A 14 -14.73 22.99 -1.98
N LEU A 15 -14.97 22.49 -0.77
CA LEU A 15 -13.96 21.83 0.06
C LEU A 15 -13.39 20.57 -0.60
N GLY A 16 -14.21 19.79 -1.31
CA GLY A 16 -13.75 18.59 -2.03
C GLY A 16 -12.83 18.93 -3.20
N ILE A 17 -13.18 19.95 -3.99
CA ILE A 17 -12.35 20.43 -5.11
C ILE A 17 -11.05 21.03 -4.58
N PHE A 18 -11.12 21.88 -3.55
CA PHE A 18 -9.93 22.46 -2.93
C PHE A 18 -9.07 21.42 -2.21
N GLY A 19 -9.65 20.43 -1.55
CA GLY A 19 -8.93 19.33 -0.92
C GLY A 19 -8.18 18.49 -1.96
N LYS A 20 -8.81 18.20 -3.09
CA LYS A 20 -8.19 17.46 -4.20
C LYS A 20 -7.10 18.28 -4.92
N LEU A 21 -7.20 19.61 -4.93
CA LEU A 21 -6.20 20.49 -5.53
C LEU A 21 -5.04 20.82 -4.58
N ARG A 22 -5.28 20.92 -3.27
CA ARG A 22 -4.24 21.16 -2.24
C ARG A 22 -3.47 19.92 -1.81
N LEU A 23 -4.05 18.74 -1.95
CA LEU A 23 -3.31 17.50 -1.73
C LEU A 23 -2.85 17.00 -3.09
N PRO A 24 -1.62 17.37 -3.56
CA PRO A 24 -1.05 16.76 -4.75
C PRO A 24 -1.02 15.27 -4.47
N SER A 25 -1.84 14.52 -5.23
CA SER A 25 -1.98 13.07 -5.24
C SER A 25 -0.99 12.41 -4.29
N LEU A 26 -1.35 12.23 -3.01
CA LEU A 26 -0.42 11.64 -2.05
C LEU A 26 0.03 10.34 -2.71
N PRO A 27 1.34 10.18 -2.98
CA PRO A 27 1.83 9.05 -3.73
C PRO A 27 1.29 7.84 -2.99
N ASN A 28 0.38 7.12 -3.67
CA ASN A 28 -0.33 5.96 -3.14
C ASN A 28 0.62 5.30 -2.18
N LEU A 29 0.33 5.37 -0.88
CA LEU A 29 1.15 4.80 0.16
C LEU A 29 1.01 3.29 -0.06
N LYS A 30 1.68 2.78 -1.10
CA LYS A 30 1.85 1.38 -1.38
C LYS A 30 2.42 0.93 -0.06
N ARG A 31 1.61 0.22 0.72
CA ARG A 31 2.08 -0.56 1.85
C ARG A 31 3.27 -1.29 1.29
N LYS A 32 4.46 -0.77 1.58
CA LYS A 32 5.69 -1.46 1.30
C LYS A 32 5.53 -2.64 2.21
N SER A 33 5.13 -3.78 1.65
CA SER A 33 5.02 -5.03 2.39
C SER A 33 6.45 -5.36 2.81
N SER A 34 6.87 -4.73 3.90
CA SER A 34 8.12 -4.98 4.60
C SER A 34 7.99 -6.26 5.42
N MET A 35 7.19 -7.22 4.94
CA MET A 35 7.35 -8.58 5.36
C MET A 35 8.54 -9.13 4.59
N ALA A 36 9.47 -9.76 5.30
CA ALA A 36 10.59 -10.46 4.71
C ALA A 36 10.05 -11.44 3.66
N GLN A 37 10.22 -11.10 2.38
CA GLN A 37 9.68 -11.89 1.29
C GLN A 37 10.42 -13.23 1.28
N THR A 38 9.74 -14.30 1.68
CA THR A 38 10.29 -15.65 1.62
C THR A 38 10.40 -16.07 0.15
N LYS A 39 11.59 -16.46 -0.29
CA LYS A 39 11.82 -16.99 -1.64
C LYS A 39 11.74 -18.51 -1.59
N LYS A 40 11.11 -19.12 -2.58
CA LYS A 40 11.11 -20.59 -2.73
C LYS A 40 12.44 -21.05 -3.32
N CYS A 41 13.09 -22.02 -2.69
CA CYS A 41 14.31 -22.66 -3.18
C CYS A 41 14.00 -23.47 -4.44
N LYS A 42 14.70 -23.22 -5.54
CA LYS A 42 14.49 -23.97 -6.81
C LYS A 42 14.96 -25.42 -6.74
N GLY A 43 15.87 -25.75 -5.81
CA GLY A 43 16.42 -27.11 -5.65
C GLY A 43 15.50 -28.07 -4.91
N CYS A 44 14.99 -27.66 -3.74
CA CYS A 44 14.18 -28.53 -2.86
C CYS A 44 12.75 -28.04 -2.63
N GLY A 45 12.38 -26.86 -3.12
CA GLY A 45 11.05 -26.27 -2.91
C GLY A 45 10.81 -25.64 -1.54
N SER A 46 11.78 -25.63 -0.62
CA SER A 46 11.65 -25.00 0.71
C SER A 46 11.57 -23.47 0.63
N TYR A 47 10.85 -22.83 1.55
CA TYR A 47 10.82 -21.37 1.67
C TYR A 47 12.01 -20.87 2.49
N ILE A 48 12.72 -19.88 1.95
CA ILE A 48 13.94 -19.31 2.52
C ILE A 48 13.71 -17.82 2.78
N PHE A 49 14.14 -17.35 3.94
CA PHE A 49 14.16 -15.93 4.26
C PHE A 49 15.35 -15.23 3.61
N LYS A 50 15.19 -13.93 3.31
CA LYS A 50 16.26 -13.12 2.70
C LYS A 50 17.50 -13.11 3.61
N GLY A 51 18.60 -13.70 3.14
CA GLY A 51 19.88 -13.74 3.85
C GLY A 51 20.28 -15.10 4.43
N ILE A 52 19.48 -16.15 4.22
CA ILE A 52 19.81 -17.52 4.60
C ILE A 52 20.09 -18.33 3.33
N ASP A 53 21.15 -19.14 3.32
CA ASP A 53 21.44 -20.05 2.22
C ASP A 53 20.58 -21.33 2.28
N CYS A 54 20.20 -21.85 1.12
CA CYS A 54 19.37 -23.06 1.05
C CYS A 54 20.20 -24.29 1.47
N SER A 55 19.94 -24.85 2.66
CA SER A 55 20.62 -26.05 3.19
C SER A 55 20.26 -27.36 2.45
N CYS A 56 19.62 -27.29 1.28
CA CYS A 56 19.26 -28.48 0.52
C CYS A 56 20.45 -29.17 -0.14
N LYS A 57 21.54 -28.44 -0.39
CA LYS A 57 22.77 -29.00 -0.97
C LYS A 57 23.76 -29.53 0.07
N THR A 58 23.56 -29.24 1.36
CA THR A 58 24.45 -29.71 2.44
C THR A 58 24.04 -31.07 3.03
N LYS A 59 23.03 -31.74 2.44
CA LYS A 59 22.61 -33.11 2.76
C LYS A 59 22.99 -34.09 1.64
N SER A 60 24.21 -33.97 1.10
CA SER A 60 24.81 -34.97 0.22
C SER A 60 26.19 -35.34 0.72
#